data_AF-A0A7J3BQK3-F1
#
_entry.id   AF-A0A7J3BQK3-F1
#
_cell.length_a   1.000
_cell.length_b   1.000
_cell.length_c   1.000
_cell.angle_alpha   90.00
_cell.angle_beta   90.00
_cell.angle_gamma   90.00
#
_symmetry.space_group_name_H-M   'P 1'
#
loop_
_entity.id
_entity.type
_entity.pdbx_description
1 polymer ?
#
loop_
_entity_poly.entity_id
_entity_poly.type
_entity_poly.pdbx_seq_one_letter_code
_entity_poly.pdbx_strand_id
1 'polypeptide(L)'
;MAIDVKDNVKKITEKTIKEGGVLATLYFDIHAKTKEDVQKLGAGFLEHLIKTPGVVYAVGEINEPIENEEGKNVSSSIEVKILTRNFLTLANICLENSPFSVEINQPDSIVLPLNQAIELLGQLSVTTAEYKKNFLMRLATPQELAELQKQLALRAEMGKRLLEKGEKKE
;
A
#
# COMPACT_ATOMS: atom_id res chain seq x y z
N MET A 1 6.37 -21.47 27.73
CA MET A 1 6.79 -20.26 26.98
C MET A 1 5.92 -19.97 25.75
N ALA A 2 5.57 -20.93 24.88
CA ALA A 2 4.74 -20.67 23.69
C ALA A 2 3.27 -20.25 23.97
N ILE A 3 2.71 -20.64 25.11
CA ILE A 3 1.32 -20.31 25.50
C ILE A 3 1.19 -18.80 25.80
N ASP A 4 2.18 -18.22 26.48
CA ASP A 4 2.18 -16.81 26.91
C ASP A 4 2.26 -15.83 25.72
N VAL A 5 3.02 -16.17 24.68
CA VAL A 5 3.13 -15.34 23.47
C VAL A 5 1.81 -15.29 22.71
N LYS A 6 1.13 -16.44 22.53
CA LYS A 6 -0.16 -16.50 21.83
C LYS A 6 -1.24 -15.71 22.57
N ASP A 7 -1.28 -15.81 23.90
CA ASP A 7 -2.24 -15.08 24.71
C ASP A 7 -1.99 -13.56 24.68
N ASN A 8 -0.72 -13.14 24.66
CA ASN A 8 -0.37 -11.72 24.53
C ASN A 8 -0.73 -11.16 23.15
N VAL A 9 -0.45 -11.88 22.06
CA VAL A 9 -0.83 -11.45 20.70
C VAL A 9 -2.35 -11.29 20.61
N LYS A 10 -3.12 -12.27 21.10
CA LYS A 10 -4.58 -12.21 21.09
C LYS A 10 -5.11 -10.99 21.85
N LYS A 11 -4.60 -10.72 23.06
CA LYS A 11 -4.99 -9.55 23.86
C LYS A 11 -4.67 -8.24 23.13
N ILE A 12 -3.50 -8.15 22.50
CA ILE A 12 -3.10 -6.96 21.73
C ILE A 12 -4.01 -6.77 20.52
N THR A 13 -4.32 -7.84 19.78
CA THR A 13 -5.25 -7.80 18.65
C THR A 13 -6.61 -7.32 19.10
N GLU A 14 -7.23 -7.95 20.10
CA GLU A 14 -8.55 -7.58 20.59
C GLU A 14 -8.62 -6.12 21.07
N LYS A 15 -7.59 -5.66 21.78
CA LYS A 15 -7.48 -4.26 22.22
C LYS A 15 -7.41 -3.32 21.02
N THR A 16 -6.54 -3.60 20.06
CA THR A 16 -6.33 -2.76 18.87
C THR A 16 -7.58 -2.68 18.01
N ILE A 17 -8.29 -3.81 17.80
CA ILE A 17 -9.55 -3.84 17.06
C ILE A 17 -10.61 -2.96 17.74
N LYS A 18 -10.73 -3.01 19.07
CA LYS A 18 -11.66 -2.14 19.84
C LYS A 18 -11.34 -0.66 19.69
N GLU A 19 -10.08 -0.31 19.44
CA GLU A 19 -9.61 1.06 19.23
C GLU A 19 -9.73 1.51 17.76
N GLY A 20 -10.33 0.69 16.88
CA GLY A 20 -10.55 0.99 15.47
C GLY A 20 -9.50 0.41 14.51
N GLY A 21 -8.60 -0.44 15.02
CA GLY A 21 -7.62 -1.14 14.21
C GLY A 21 -8.22 -2.20 13.29
N VAL A 22 -7.41 -2.65 12.34
CA VAL A 22 -7.81 -3.62 11.31
C VAL A 22 -6.78 -4.73 11.23
N LEU A 23 -7.25 -5.97 11.37
CA LEU A 23 -6.49 -7.18 11.10
C LEU A 23 -6.82 -7.65 9.69
N ALA A 24 -5.80 -7.75 8.85
CA ALA A 24 -5.95 -8.19 7.46
C ALA A 24 -4.90 -9.23 7.08
N THR A 25 -5.17 -9.99 6.03
CA THR A 25 -4.21 -10.80 5.29
C THR A 25 -3.98 -10.13 3.95
N LEU A 26 -2.72 -9.87 3.61
CA LEU A 26 -2.30 -9.27 2.36
C LEU A 26 -1.49 -10.28 1.57
N TYR A 27 -1.66 -10.29 0.26
CA TYR A 27 -0.90 -11.15 -0.63
C TYR A 27 -0.10 -10.33 -1.64
N PHE A 28 1.19 -10.58 -1.72
CA PHE A 28 2.12 -9.85 -2.59
C PHE A 28 2.85 -10.80 -3.53
N ASP A 29 3.09 -10.36 -4.76
CA ASP A 29 3.97 -11.07 -5.68
C ASP A 29 5.43 -10.65 -5.44
N ILE A 30 6.33 -11.62 -5.54
CA ILE A 30 7.77 -11.39 -5.44
C ILE A 30 8.49 -12.12 -6.56
N HIS A 31 9.38 -11.39 -7.23
CA HIS A 31 10.16 -11.91 -8.35
C HIS A 31 11.64 -11.61 -8.13
N ALA A 32 12.48 -12.63 -8.31
CA ALA A 32 13.92 -12.48 -8.23
C ALA A 32 14.64 -13.46 -9.18
N LYS A 33 15.97 -13.34 -9.26
CA LYS A 33 16.79 -14.24 -10.09
C LYS A 33 17.02 -15.59 -9.42
N THR A 34 17.03 -15.64 -8.10
CA THR A 34 17.34 -16.85 -7.31
C THR A 34 16.36 -17.01 -6.16
N LYS A 35 16.21 -18.24 -5.66
CA LYS A 35 15.40 -18.54 -4.46
C LYS A 35 15.91 -17.80 -3.22
N GLU A 36 17.22 -17.67 -3.09
CA GLU A 36 17.84 -16.94 -1.97
C GLU A 36 17.47 -15.44 -2.02
N ASP A 37 17.45 -14.84 -3.20
CA ASP A 37 17.05 -13.45 -3.36
C ASP A 37 15.57 -13.23 -3.05
N VAL A 38 14.69 -14.18 -3.42
CA VAL A 38 13.26 -14.14 -3.02
C VAL A 38 13.13 -14.11 -1.50
N GLN A 39 13.88 -14.95 -0.79
CA GLN A 39 13.85 -14.99 0.68
C GLN A 39 14.36 -13.68 1.30
N LYS A 40 15.48 -13.15 0.80
CA LYS A 40 16.04 -11.87 1.28
C LYS A 40 15.10 -10.69 1.03
N LEU A 41 14.54 -10.61 -0.17
CA LEU A 41 13.60 -9.55 -0.55
C LEU A 41 12.32 -9.64 0.27
N GLY A 42 11.76 -10.85 0.47
CA GLY A 42 10.56 -11.02 1.29
C GLY A 42 10.79 -10.70 2.77
N ALA A 43 11.93 -11.10 3.33
CA ALA A 43 12.31 -10.74 4.70
C ALA A 43 12.49 -9.22 4.87
N GLY A 44 13.19 -8.57 3.93
CA GLY A 44 13.38 -7.11 3.94
C GLY A 44 12.05 -6.36 3.77
N PHE A 45 11.17 -6.86 2.92
CA PHE A 45 9.82 -6.32 2.75
C PHE A 45 8.99 -6.42 4.04
N LEU A 46 9.00 -7.58 4.71
CA LEU A 46 8.32 -7.76 5.99
C LEU A 46 8.89 -6.82 7.07
N GLU A 47 10.21 -6.66 7.13
CA GLU A 47 10.87 -5.72 8.07
C GLU A 47 10.43 -4.28 7.81
N HIS A 48 10.31 -3.88 6.54
CA HIS A 48 9.79 -2.57 6.15
C HIS A 48 8.34 -2.37 6.61
N LEU A 49 7.46 -3.35 6.38
CA LEU A 49 6.07 -3.30 6.84
C LEU A 49 5.97 -3.16 8.37
N ILE A 50 6.76 -3.93 9.12
CA ILE A 50 6.77 -3.85 10.60
C ILE A 50 7.16 -2.46 11.10
N LYS A 51 8.04 -1.76 10.39
CA LYS A 51 8.49 -0.40 10.75
C LYS A 51 7.53 0.70 10.27
N THR A 52 6.51 0.36 9.50
CA THR A 52 5.56 1.34 8.96
C THR A 52 4.73 1.96 10.08
N PRO A 53 4.66 3.29 10.21
CA PRO A 53 3.87 3.96 11.24
C PRO A 53 2.40 3.51 11.23
N GLY A 54 1.91 3.08 12.39
CA GLY A 54 0.54 2.58 12.54
C GLY A 54 0.41 1.06 12.38
N VAL A 55 1.46 0.35 12.00
CA VAL A 55 1.51 -1.12 12.09
C VAL A 55 1.77 -1.51 13.55
N VAL A 56 0.97 -2.44 14.08
CA VAL A 56 1.12 -3.00 15.43
C VAL A 56 1.98 -4.26 15.38
N TYR A 57 1.68 -5.15 14.43
CA TYR A 57 2.53 -6.26 14.06
C TYR A 57 2.25 -6.68 12.62
N ALA A 58 3.22 -7.35 12.01
CA ALA A 58 3.04 -8.11 10.78
C ALA A 58 3.80 -9.43 10.89
N VAL A 59 3.22 -10.50 10.37
CA VAL A 59 3.86 -11.82 10.26
C VAL A 59 3.66 -12.28 8.82
N GLY A 60 4.75 -12.65 8.15
CA GLY A 60 4.72 -13.06 6.76
C GLY A 60 5.23 -14.48 6.57
N GLU A 61 4.66 -15.18 5.60
CA GLU A 61 5.13 -16.46 5.09
C GLU A 61 5.42 -16.31 3.59
N ILE A 62 6.60 -16.75 3.16
CA ILE A 62 6.98 -16.75 1.74
C ILE A 62 6.64 -18.13 1.20
N ASN A 63 5.73 -18.18 0.23
CA ASN A 63 5.29 -19.42 -0.39
C ASN A 63 6.43 -20.07 -1.18
N GLU A 64 6.23 -21.33 -1.55
CA GLU A 64 7.21 -22.08 -2.33
C GLU A 64 7.47 -21.38 -3.68
N PRO A 65 8.73 -21.04 -4.02
CA PRO A 65 9.02 -20.34 -5.26
C PRO A 65 8.87 -21.24 -6.49
N ILE A 66 8.21 -20.72 -7.52
CA ILE A 66 8.03 -21.33 -8.83
C ILE A 66 9.14 -20.83 -9.76
N GLU A 67 9.89 -21.75 -10.35
CA GLU A 67 10.93 -21.47 -11.33
C GLU A 67 10.36 -21.54 -12.75
N ASN A 68 10.84 -20.66 -13.63
CA ASN A 68 10.58 -20.84 -15.06
C ASN A 68 11.42 -22.00 -15.64
N GLU A 69 11.03 -22.54 -16.79
CA GLU A 69 11.71 -23.68 -17.44
C GLU A 69 13.23 -23.47 -17.66
N GLU A 70 13.68 -22.21 -17.71
CA GLU A 70 15.10 -21.85 -17.85
C GLU A 70 15.85 -21.64 -16.53
N GLY A 71 15.18 -21.71 -15.37
CA GLY A 71 15.78 -21.48 -14.04
C GLY A 71 16.35 -20.07 -13.81
N LYS A 72 15.96 -19.08 -14.63
CA LYS A 72 16.52 -17.71 -14.61
C LYS A 72 15.65 -16.70 -13.89
N ASN A 73 14.38 -17.03 -13.66
CA ASN A 73 13.45 -16.20 -12.92
C ASN A 73 12.67 -17.07 -11.93
N VAL A 74 12.68 -16.64 -10.68
CA VAL A 74 11.97 -17.26 -9.57
C VAL A 74 10.86 -16.32 -9.17
N SER A 75 9.62 -16.81 -9.21
CA SER A 75 8.44 -16.09 -8.75
C SER A 75 7.88 -16.78 -7.52
N SER A 76 7.48 -16.02 -6.52
CA SER A 76 6.73 -16.53 -5.38
C SER A 76 5.68 -15.51 -4.96
N SER A 77 4.90 -15.86 -3.94
CA SER A 77 4.02 -14.94 -3.24
C SER A 77 4.37 -14.87 -1.76
N ILE A 78 4.04 -13.75 -1.14
CA ILE A 78 4.17 -13.54 0.30
C ILE A 78 2.76 -13.35 0.85
N GLU A 79 2.37 -14.20 1.80
CA GLU A 79 1.18 -14.00 2.61
C GLU A 79 1.58 -13.24 3.88
N VAL A 80 0.96 -12.08 4.13
CA VAL A 80 1.27 -11.24 5.29
C VAL A 80 0.01 -11.00 6.11
N LYS A 81 -0.01 -11.55 7.33
CA LYS A 81 -1.02 -11.20 8.33
C LYS A 81 -0.58 -9.96 9.10
N ILE A 82 -1.34 -8.88 8.97
CA ILE A 82 -0.99 -7.56 9.48
C ILE A 82 -2.09 -6.98 10.37
N LEU A 83 -1.70 -6.42 11.52
CA LEU A 83 -2.58 -5.63 12.37
C LEU A 83 -2.16 -4.16 12.31
N THR A 84 -3.09 -3.31 11.91
CA THR A 84 -2.91 -1.85 11.79
C THR A 84 -3.77 -1.12 12.82
N ARG A 85 -3.37 0.10 13.21
CA ARG A 85 -4.08 0.93 14.19
C ARG A 85 -5.39 1.53 13.68
N ASN A 86 -5.56 1.64 12.37
CA ASN A 86 -6.79 2.11 11.73
C ASN A 86 -6.81 1.73 10.25
N PHE A 87 -7.97 1.90 9.61
CA PHE A 87 -8.16 1.57 8.20
C PHE A 87 -7.33 2.44 7.25
N LEU A 88 -7.11 3.72 7.57
CA LEU A 88 -6.28 4.60 6.75
C LEU A 88 -4.85 4.07 6.63
N THR A 89 -4.24 3.60 7.72
CA THR A 89 -2.93 2.95 7.68
C THR A 89 -2.92 1.72 6.76
N LEU A 90 -3.93 0.85 6.87
CA LEU A 90 -4.04 -0.33 5.99
C LEU A 90 -4.16 0.08 4.52
N ALA A 91 -5.01 1.07 4.23
CA ALA A 91 -5.23 1.56 2.88
C ALA A 91 -3.94 2.15 2.28
N ASN A 92 -3.16 2.89 3.07
CA ASN A 92 -1.88 3.45 2.61
C ASN A 92 -0.86 2.37 2.30
N ILE A 93 -0.77 1.34 3.14
CA ILE A 93 0.07 0.16 2.85
C ILE A 93 -0.34 -0.48 1.52
N CYS A 94 -1.65 -0.58 1.25
CA CYS A 94 -2.15 -1.14 0.00
C CYS A 94 -1.83 -0.23 -1.20
N LEU A 95 -1.94 1.09 -1.07
CA LEU A 95 -1.61 2.03 -2.14
C LEU A 95 -0.11 2.03 -2.46
N GLU A 96 0.75 1.98 -1.45
CA GLU A 96 2.21 2.04 -1.62
C GLU A 96 2.80 0.72 -2.13
N ASN A 97 2.27 -0.42 -1.65
CA ASN A 97 2.88 -1.73 -1.88
C ASN A 97 2.08 -2.61 -2.85
N SER A 98 0.87 -2.19 -3.24
CA SER A 98 0.03 -2.84 -4.27
C SER A 98 -0.08 -4.36 -4.10
N PRO A 99 -0.61 -4.87 -2.95
CA PRO A 99 -0.92 -6.28 -2.82
C PRO A 99 -1.92 -6.71 -3.90
N PHE A 100 -1.77 -7.92 -4.43
CA PHE A 100 -2.71 -8.45 -5.42
C PHE A 100 -4.03 -8.90 -4.79
N SER A 101 -4.04 -9.18 -3.49
CA SER A 101 -5.25 -9.50 -2.72
C SER A 101 -5.18 -8.95 -1.29
N VAL A 102 -6.33 -8.55 -0.77
CA VAL A 102 -6.51 -8.00 0.57
C VAL A 102 -7.74 -8.63 1.20
N GLU A 103 -7.57 -9.29 2.34
CA GLU A 103 -8.65 -9.91 3.10
C GLU A 103 -8.73 -9.30 4.49
N ILE A 104 -9.83 -8.60 4.80
CA ILE A 104 -10.05 -8.07 6.14
C ILE A 104 -10.61 -9.20 7.01
N ASN A 105 -9.84 -9.60 8.00
CA ASN A 105 -10.22 -10.64 8.94
C ASN A 105 -11.08 -10.08 10.08
N GLN A 106 -10.73 -8.88 10.57
CA GLN A 106 -11.45 -8.16 11.63
C GLN A 106 -11.19 -6.64 11.52
N PRO A 107 -12.11 -5.77 11.95
CA PRO A 107 -13.46 -6.05 12.45
C PRO A 107 -14.48 -6.33 11.33
N ASP A 108 -15.70 -6.74 11.71
CA ASP A 108 -16.82 -6.96 10.78
C ASP A 108 -17.33 -5.66 10.11
N SER A 109 -17.05 -4.51 10.72
CA SER A 109 -17.41 -3.19 10.21
C SER A 109 -16.28 -2.21 10.42
N ILE A 110 -15.89 -1.50 9.37
CA ILE A 110 -14.87 -0.45 9.42
C ILE A 110 -15.54 0.90 9.65
N VAL A 111 -15.04 1.66 10.63
CA VAL A 111 -15.42 3.05 10.84
C VAL A 111 -14.31 3.94 10.30
N LEU A 112 -14.64 4.80 9.34
CA LEU A 112 -13.71 5.77 8.77
C LEU A 112 -14.17 7.20 9.10
N PRO A 113 -13.50 7.90 10.03
CA PRO A 113 -13.80 9.30 10.31
C PRO A 113 -13.69 10.18 9.06
N LEU A 114 -14.52 11.22 8.96
CA LEU A 114 -14.58 12.08 7.78
C LEU A 114 -13.22 12.67 7.39
N ASN A 115 -12.42 13.10 8.36
CA ASN A 115 -11.07 13.62 8.11
C ASN A 115 -10.15 12.58 7.47
N GLN A 116 -10.20 11.32 7.93
CA GLN A 116 -9.43 10.22 7.35
C GLN A 116 -9.96 9.82 5.96
N ALA A 117 -11.28 9.91 5.74
CA ALA A 117 -11.87 9.67 4.42
C ALA A 117 -11.39 10.71 3.39
N ILE A 118 -11.37 11.99 3.77
CA ILE A 118 -10.85 13.07 2.91
C ILE A 118 -9.36 12.86 2.63
N GLU A 119 -8.57 12.50 3.64
CA GLU A 119 -7.15 12.19 3.48
C GLU A 119 -6.92 11.02 2.50
N LEU A 120 -7.64 9.91 2.70
CA LEU A 120 -7.56 8.74 1.83
C LEU A 120 -7.93 9.07 0.37
N LEU A 121 -9.01 9.83 0.16
CA LEU A 121 -9.43 10.27 -1.17
C LEU A 121 -8.38 11.17 -1.83
N GLY A 122 -7.73 12.03 -1.03
CA GLY A 122 -6.61 12.86 -1.47
C GLY A 122 -5.42 12.01 -1.93
N GLN A 123 -4.98 11.05 -1.09
CA GLN A 123 -3.90 10.13 -1.40
C GLN A 123 -4.20 9.31 -2.66
N LEU A 124 -5.39 8.70 -2.73
CA LEU A 124 -5.83 7.95 -3.90
C LEU A 124 -5.80 8.79 -5.18
N SER A 125 -6.22 10.06 -5.10
CA SER A 125 -6.20 10.97 -6.24
C SER A 125 -4.77 11.27 -6.72
N VAL A 126 -3.84 11.51 -5.79
CA VAL A 126 -2.42 11.74 -6.10
C VAL A 126 -1.79 10.49 -6.71
N THR A 127 -1.90 9.34 -6.05
CA THR A 127 -1.34 8.07 -6.51
C THR A 127 -1.90 7.70 -7.90
N THR A 128 -3.20 7.87 -8.12
CA THR A 128 -3.83 7.60 -9.43
C THR A 128 -3.30 8.55 -10.52
N ALA A 129 -3.09 9.83 -10.20
CA ALA A 129 -2.53 10.79 -11.15
C ALA A 129 -1.07 10.47 -11.49
N GLU A 130 -0.28 10.04 -10.52
CA GLU A 130 1.10 9.60 -10.71
C GLU A 130 1.19 8.33 -11.57
N TYR A 131 0.34 7.33 -11.30
CA TYR A 131 0.27 6.14 -12.15
C TYR A 131 -0.08 6.51 -13.59
N LYS A 132 -1.13 7.32 -13.81
CA LYS A 132 -1.50 7.78 -15.16
C LYS A 132 -0.34 8.49 -15.84
N LYS A 133 0.36 9.38 -15.13
CA LYS A 133 1.55 10.07 -15.65
C LYS A 133 2.63 9.06 -16.03
N ASN A 134 2.96 8.10 -15.17
CA ASN A 134 4.00 7.10 -15.42
C ASN A 134 3.66 6.18 -16.61
N PHE A 135 2.41 5.73 -16.71
CA PHE A 135 1.94 4.95 -17.85
C PHE A 135 2.03 5.75 -19.16
N LEU A 136 1.50 6.98 -19.18
CA LEU A 136 1.56 7.82 -20.36
C LEU A 136 3.00 8.13 -20.75
N MET A 137 3.88 8.46 -19.81
CA MET A 137 5.28 8.75 -20.14
C MET A 137 6.03 7.57 -20.78
N ARG A 138 5.63 6.33 -20.48
CA ARG A 138 6.27 5.13 -21.02
C ARG A 138 5.66 4.63 -22.33
N LEU A 139 4.36 4.89 -22.54
CA LEU A 139 3.60 4.34 -23.67
C LEU A 139 3.27 5.38 -24.75
N ALA A 140 3.29 6.67 -24.40
CA ALA A 140 2.89 7.73 -25.31
C ALA A 140 3.92 7.96 -26.42
N THR A 141 3.39 8.30 -27.60
CA THR A 141 4.16 8.85 -28.70
C THR A 141 4.72 10.24 -28.34
N PRO A 142 5.75 10.73 -29.05
CA PRO A 142 6.28 12.08 -28.82
C PRO A 142 5.22 13.20 -28.93
N GLN A 143 4.22 13.03 -29.80
CA GLN A 143 3.13 14.00 -29.99
C GLN A 143 2.18 14.03 -28.79
N GLU A 144 1.77 12.85 -28.29
CA GLU A 144 0.93 12.73 -27.10
C GLU A 144 1.62 13.26 -25.84
N LEU A 145 2.94 13.07 -25.73
CA LEU A 145 3.76 13.65 -24.66
C LEU A 145 3.73 15.18 -24.68
N ALA A 146 3.86 15.81 -25.86
CA ALA A 146 3.82 17.26 -25.99
C ALA A 146 2.43 17.82 -25.60
N GLU A 147 1.35 17.14 -26.00
CA GLU A 147 -0.01 17.52 -25.63
C GLU A 147 -0.25 17.36 -24.12
N LEU A 148 0.25 16.27 -23.52
CA LEU A 148 0.17 16.05 -22.08
C LEU A 148 0.91 17.14 -21.29
N GLN A 149 2.12 17.52 -21.71
CA GLN A 149 2.89 18.60 -21.08
C GLN A 149 2.13 19.93 -21.13
N LYS A 150 1.48 20.23 -22.27
CA LYS A 150 0.64 21.41 -22.41
C LYS A 150 -0.58 21.37 -21.47
N GLN A 151 -1.26 20.24 -21.36
CA GLN A 151 -2.38 20.07 -20.43
C GLN A 151 -1.96 20.19 -18.96
N LEU A 152 -0.78 19.67 -18.59
CA LEU A 152 -0.22 19.81 -17.25
C LEU A 152 0.11 21.27 -16.92
N ALA A 153 0.68 22.02 -17.86
CA ALA A 153 0.94 23.44 -17.70
C ALA A 153 -0.36 24.25 -17.49
N LEU A 154 -1.40 23.97 -18.28
CA LEU A 154 -2.72 24.60 -18.12
C LEU A 154 -3.35 24.29 -16.75
N ARG A 155 -3.25 23.04 -16.28
CA ARG A 155 -3.73 22.65 -14.95
C ARG A 155 -2.99 23.38 -13.83
N ALA A 156 -1.66 23.50 -13.94
CA ALA A 156 -0.86 24.23 -12.95
C ALA A 156 -1.26 25.71 -12.89
N GLU A 157 -1.52 26.34 -14.04
CA GLU A 157 -1.99 27.72 -14.11
C GLU A 157 -3.40 27.89 -13.50
N MET A 158 -4.33 26.98 -13.82
CA MET A 158 -5.66 26.97 -13.20
C MET A 158 -5.59 26.82 -11.67
N GLY A 159 -4.70 25.95 -11.18
CA GLY A 159 -4.46 25.77 -9.74
C GLY A 159 -4.00 27.05 -9.06
N LYS A 160 -3.03 27.76 -9.66
CA LYS A 160 -2.57 29.07 -9.15
C LYS A 160 -3.71 30.09 -9.06
N ARG A 161 -4.53 30.21 -10.12
CA ARG A 161 -5.68 31.13 -10.15
C ARG A 161 -6.74 30.81 -9.11
N LEU A 162 -6.92 29.53 -8.75
CA LEU A 162 -7.86 29.12 -7.70
C LEU A 162 -7.34 29.51 -6.31
N LEU A 163 -6.05 29.31 -6.04
CA LEU A 163 -5.41 29.71 -4.79
C LEU A 163 -5.51 31.24 -4.59
N GLU A 164 -5.15 32.03 -5.60
CA GLU A 164 -5.26 33.49 -5.58
C GLU A 164 -6.69 34.01 -5.36
N LYS A 165 -7.71 33.25 -5.78
CA LYS A 165 -9.13 33.58 -5.54
C LYS A 165 -9.60 33.18 -4.14
N GLY A 166 -9.01 32.15 -3.55
CA GLY A 166 -9.27 31.73 -2.17
C GLY A 166 -8.74 32.77 -1.17
N GLU A 167 -7.50 33.23 -1.38
CA GLU A 167 -6.83 34.22 -0.52
C GLU A 167 -7.52 35.60 -0.52
N LYS A 168 -8.27 35.95 -1.58
CA LYS A 168 -9.04 37.21 -1.66
C LYS A 168 -10.41 37.16 -0.98
N LYS A 169 -10.84 35.98 -0.50
CA LYS A 169 -12.14 35.79 0.14
C LYS A 169 -12.04 35.66 1.67
N GLU A 170 -10.83 35.61 2.22
CA GLU A 170 -10.55 35.85 3.65
C GLU A 170 -10.24 37.33 3.88
#